data_AF-E9E7V9-F1
#
_entry.id   AF-E9E7V9-F1
#
_cell.length_a   1.000
_cell.length_b   1.000
_cell.length_c   1.000
_cell.angle_alpha   90.00
_cell.angle_beta   90.00
_cell.angle_gamma   90.00
#
_symmetry.space_group_name_H-M   'P 1'
#
loop_
_entity.id
_entity.type
_entity.pdbx_description
1 polymer ?
#
loop_
_entity_poly.entity_id
_entity_poly.type
_entity_poly.pdbx_seq_one_letter_code
_entity_poly.pdbx_strand_id
1 'polypeptide(L)'
;MGLPRPRKCPKLNCPMRMFCNCKPIPCYSTLGQCRVVEANSASLGSALTLEHLEDAFYRQGFQRFPDSDFAALGLNEEQIKDLKQIGQTEQEHVAFLQSALAQAGVQPVQPCQYEFNVTDAKGMATLGALFENVGVSGYLGLAKRIKDPSILTAAASIVTIESRHQSSLRVLLGQTAVPQAFDAPLSLKSVFSIAAPFIKSCPQGSNLAVTAFPALTMEAGSAEASAMKVGSTVRVAAASGASAATHCAFTSGGVVPGGTAFTPFTAAEGCQIPQGVAGVTYLSLASSAPVNGALTDDITVAGPMILAL
;
A
#
# COMPACT_ATOMS: atom_id res chain seq x y z
N MET A 1 17.12 -53.14 -3.16
CA MET A 1 15.89 -52.42 -2.74
C MET A 1 15.70 -51.24 -3.69
N GLY A 2 14.69 -51.30 -4.56
CA GLY A 2 14.48 -50.31 -5.62
C GLY A 2 13.67 -49.09 -5.15
N LEU A 3 14.06 -47.90 -5.61
CA LEU A 3 13.37 -46.63 -5.36
C LEU A 3 11.92 -46.64 -5.92
N PRO A 4 10.97 -45.97 -5.25
CA PRO A 4 9.57 -45.95 -5.68
C PRO A 4 9.37 -45.09 -6.94
N ARG A 5 8.52 -45.56 -7.86
CA ARG A 5 8.17 -44.82 -9.09
C ARG A 5 7.29 -43.59 -8.78
N PRO A 6 7.49 -42.45 -9.46
CA PRO A 6 6.65 -41.26 -9.27
C PRO A 6 5.24 -41.47 -9.84
N ARG A 7 4.22 -40.99 -9.10
CA ARG A 7 2.82 -40.98 -9.55
C ARG A 7 2.61 -39.89 -10.61
N LYS A 8 1.85 -40.20 -11.66
CA LYS A 8 1.49 -39.24 -12.71
C LYS A 8 0.39 -38.28 -12.22
N CYS A 9 0.57 -36.97 -12.46
CA CYS A 9 -0.52 -36.00 -12.33
C CYS A 9 -1.56 -36.19 -13.47
N PRO A 10 -2.85 -35.92 -13.21
CA PRO A 10 -3.90 -36.06 -14.22
C PRO A 10 -3.80 -34.97 -15.29
N LYS A 11 -4.03 -35.36 -16.56
CA LYS A 11 -4.02 -34.46 -17.72
C LYS A 11 -5.28 -33.58 -17.73
N LEU A 12 -5.10 -32.26 -17.71
CA LEU A 12 -6.16 -31.31 -18.07
C LEU A 12 -6.16 -31.13 -19.60
N ASN A 13 -7.30 -31.42 -20.23
CA ASN A 13 -7.52 -31.24 -21.67
C ASN A 13 -7.71 -29.75 -21.99
N CYS A 14 -6.93 -29.22 -22.92
CA CYS A 14 -7.09 -27.87 -23.48
C CYS A 14 -7.55 -27.98 -24.95
N PRO A 15 -8.71 -27.42 -25.36
CA PRO A 15 -9.13 -27.42 -26.75
C PRO A 15 -8.38 -26.35 -27.59
N MET A 16 -8.33 -26.61 -28.89
CA MET A 16 -7.33 -26.16 -29.88
C MET A 16 -7.35 -24.68 -30.31
N ARG A 17 -6.14 -24.21 -30.66
CA ARG A 17 -5.74 -23.17 -31.67
C ARG A 17 -6.09 -21.72 -31.29
N MET A 18 -5.17 -20.77 -31.18
CA MET A 18 -4.05 -20.38 -32.05
C MET A 18 -3.06 -19.55 -31.21
N PHE A 19 -1.75 -19.69 -31.46
CA PHE A 19 -0.63 -18.97 -30.78
C PHE A 19 -0.40 -19.28 -29.28
N CYS A 20 -0.25 -20.55 -28.92
CA CYS A 20 0.44 -20.91 -27.67
C CYS A 20 1.93 -21.10 -27.94
N ASN A 21 2.76 -20.08 -27.66
CA ASN A 21 4.18 -20.31 -27.36
C ASN A 21 4.32 -20.61 -25.85
N CYS A 22 3.47 -21.50 -25.33
CA CYS A 22 3.66 -22.11 -24.02
C CYS A 22 4.64 -23.27 -24.22
N LYS A 23 5.94 -23.02 -24.04
CA LYS A 23 6.84 -24.13 -23.74
C LYS A 23 6.30 -24.80 -22.46
N PRO A 24 6.01 -26.11 -22.46
CA PRO A 24 5.65 -26.80 -21.24
C PRO A 24 6.80 -26.62 -20.25
N ILE A 25 6.53 -26.00 -19.10
CA ILE A 25 7.50 -25.90 -18.02
C ILE A 25 7.86 -27.34 -17.62
N PRO A 26 9.12 -27.78 -17.76
CA PRO A 26 9.49 -29.12 -17.36
C PRO A 26 9.26 -29.25 -15.85
N CYS A 27 8.69 -30.38 -15.40
CA CYS A 27 8.65 -30.83 -14.00
C CYS A 27 10.07 -31.15 -13.45
N TYR A 28 11.03 -30.24 -13.67
CA TYR A 28 12.37 -30.21 -13.10
C TYR A 28 12.61 -28.91 -12.34
N SER A 29 11.56 -28.19 -11.94
CA SER A 29 11.70 -27.04 -11.05
C SER A 29 12.15 -27.54 -9.68
N THR A 30 13.31 -27.09 -9.23
CA THR A 30 13.80 -27.38 -7.87
C THR A 30 12.86 -26.74 -6.84
N LEU A 31 12.81 -27.28 -5.61
CA LEU A 31 12.04 -26.70 -4.49
C LEU A 31 12.32 -25.19 -4.29
N GLY A 32 13.54 -24.73 -4.62
CA GLY A 32 13.92 -23.32 -4.57
C GLY A 32 13.24 -22.47 -5.65
N GLN A 33 13.09 -22.97 -6.88
CA GLN A 33 12.41 -22.24 -7.96
C GLN A 33 10.90 -22.12 -7.71
N CYS A 34 10.25 -23.17 -7.17
CA CYS A 34 8.85 -23.08 -6.78
C CYS A 34 8.61 -21.99 -5.71
N ARG A 35 9.48 -21.93 -4.69
CA ARG A 35 9.40 -20.90 -3.64
C ARG A 35 9.64 -19.48 -4.16
N VAL A 36 10.50 -19.30 -5.17
CA VAL A 36 10.73 -18.00 -5.82
C VAL A 36 9.48 -17.55 -6.57
N VAL A 37 8.85 -18.43 -7.35
CA VAL A 37 7.61 -18.12 -8.06
C VAL A 37 6.49 -17.78 -7.08
N GLU A 38 6.30 -18.57 -6.03
CA GLU A 38 5.30 -18.30 -4.99
C GLU A 38 5.50 -16.94 -4.30
N ALA A 39 6.73 -16.62 -3.88
CA ALA A 39 7.03 -15.36 -3.21
C ALA A 39 6.83 -14.13 -4.13
N ASN A 40 7.23 -14.25 -5.39
CA ASN A 40 7.04 -13.18 -6.37
C ASN A 40 5.55 -12.99 -6.68
N SER A 41 4.81 -14.05 -6.95
CA SER A 41 3.39 -13.99 -7.27
C SER A 41 2.55 -13.51 -6.09
N ALA A 42 2.89 -13.88 -4.85
CA ALA A 42 2.24 -13.33 -3.67
C ALA A 42 2.46 -11.80 -3.56
N SER A 43 3.68 -11.34 -3.85
CA SER A 43 4.02 -9.90 -3.83
C SER A 43 3.25 -9.13 -4.91
N LEU A 44 3.22 -9.65 -6.15
CA LEU A 44 2.47 -9.04 -7.24
C LEU A 44 0.95 -9.08 -7.01
N GLY A 45 0.42 -10.16 -6.42
CA GLY A 45 -0.99 -10.25 -6.06
C GLY A 45 -1.39 -9.22 -5.00
N SER A 46 -0.51 -8.95 -4.02
CA SER A 46 -0.75 -7.88 -3.07
C SER A 46 -0.68 -6.49 -3.68
N ALA A 47 0.28 -6.23 -4.58
CA ALA A 47 0.34 -4.98 -5.33
C ALA A 47 -0.94 -4.77 -6.14
N LEU A 48 -1.37 -5.80 -6.89
CA LEU A 48 -2.60 -5.74 -7.69
C LEU A 48 -3.85 -5.46 -6.86
N THR A 49 -3.88 -5.88 -5.60
CA THR A 49 -5.01 -5.56 -4.70
C THR A 49 -5.08 -4.05 -4.41
N LEU A 50 -3.92 -3.40 -4.25
CA LEU A 50 -3.82 -1.96 -4.02
C LEU A 50 -4.14 -1.18 -5.30
N GLU A 51 -3.58 -1.60 -6.44
CA GLU A 51 -3.87 -0.98 -7.75
C GLU A 51 -5.37 -1.02 -8.09
N HIS A 52 -6.06 -2.13 -7.79
CA HIS A 52 -7.51 -2.20 -7.99
C HIS A 52 -8.28 -1.20 -7.11
N LEU A 53 -7.77 -0.92 -5.90
CA LEU A 53 -8.36 0.07 -5.00
C LEU A 53 -8.15 1.48 -5.55
N GLU A 54 -6.95 1.80 -6.03
CA GLU A 54 -6.59 3.11 -6.61
C GLU A 54 -7.31 3.38 -7.93
N ASP A 55 -7.34 2.42 -8.86
CA ASP A 55 -8.16 2.50 -10.09
C ASP A 55 -9.63 2.74 -9.76
N ALA A 56 -10.19 1.97 -8.82
CA ALA A 56 -11.58 2.16 -8.40
C ALA A 56 -11.80 3.53 -7.75
N PHE A 57 -10.84 4.01 -6.95
CA PHE A 57 -10.88 5.31 -6.31
C PHE A 57 -10.96 6.45 -7.33
N TYR A 58 -10.03 6.50 -8.28
CA TYR A 58 -10.02 7.56 -9.29
C TYR A 58 -11.24 7.50 -10.20
N ARG A 59 -11.61 6.31 -10.69
CA ARG A 59 -12.81 6.16 -11.54
C ARG A 59 -14.08 6.64 -10.84
N GLN A 60 -14.30 6.24 -9.59
CA GLN A 60 -15.48 6.68 -8.83
C GLN A 60 -15.42 8.17 -8.50
N GLY A 61 -14.25 8.68 -8.15
CA GLY A 61 -14.03 10.08 -7.83
C GLY A 61 -14.33 11.01 -9.03
N PHE A 62 -13.78 10.73 -10.20
CA PHE A 62 -14.02 11.53 -11.41
C PHE A 62 -15.42 11.37 -12.00
N GLN A 63 -16.16 10.31 -11.64
CA GLN A 63 -17.58 10.21 -11.93
C GLN A 63 -18.43 11.11 -11.03
N ARG A 64 -17.98 11.35 -9.80
CA ARG A 64 -18.72 12.10 -8.78
C ARG A 64 -18.40 13.60 -8.82
N PHE A 65 -17.15 13.97 -9.07
CA PHE A 65 -16.68 15.34 -9.06
C PHE A 65 -16.30 15.79 -10.48
N PRO A 66 -17.05 16.72 -11.10
CA PRO A 66 -16.70 17.26 -12.41
C PRO A 66 -15.48 18.17 -12.35
N ASP A 67 -14.88 18.45 -13.51
CA ASP A 67 -13.70 19.32 -13.67
C ASP A 67 -13.91 20.71 -13.04
N SER A 68 -15.15 21.23 -13.01
CA SER A 68 -15.48 22.50 -12.36
C SER A 68 -15.21 22.51 -10.85
N ASP A 69 -15.34 21.37 -10.18
CA ASP A 69 -15.09 21.27 -8.74
C ASP A 69 -13.59 21.38 -8.44
N PHE A 70 -12.74 20.82 -9.30
CA PHE A 70 -11.30 20.96 -9.22
C PHE A 70 -10.84 22.37 -9.63
N ALA A 71 -11.46 22.96 -10.65
CA ALA A 71 -11.20 24.35 -11.03
C ALA A 71 -11.52 25.32 -9.89
N ALA A 72 -12.57 25.06 -9.10
CA ALA A 72 -12.91 25.84 -7.91
C ALA A 72 -11.84 25.77 -6.79
N LEU A 73 -10.95 24.77 -6.83
CA LEU A 73 -9.77 24.70 -5.96
C LEU A 73 -8.58 25.52 -6.48
N GLY A 74 -8.74 26.18 -7.64
CA GLY A 74 -7.70 27.00 -8.28
C GLY A 74 -6.85 26.24 -9.30
N LEU A 75 -7.23 25.02 -9.68
CA LEU A 75 -6.51 24.24 -10.69
C LEU A 75 -6.87 24.74 -12.09
N ASN A 76 -5.87 24.86 -12.96
CA ASN A 76 -6.08 25.15 -14.37
C ASN A 76 -6.40 23.86 -15.17
N GLU A 77 -6.76 24.01 -16.45
CA GLU A 77 -7.14 22.89 -17.31
C GLU A 77 -6.03 21.82 -17.46
N GLU A 78 -4.76 22.23 -17.53
CA GLU A 78 -3.62 21.33 -17.64
C GLU A 78 -3.44 20.52 -16.34
N GLN A 79 -3.56 21.17 -15.19
CA GLN A 79 -3.49 20.53 -13.87
C GLN A 79 -4.63 19.52 -13.65
N ILE A 80 -5.84 19.83 -14.11
CA ILE A 80 -6.98 18.91 -14.05
C ILE A 80 -6.74 17.72 -15.00
N LYS A 81 -6.19 17.96 -16.18
CA LYS A 81 -5.80 16.90 -17.11
C LYS A 81 -4.73 15.98 -16.51
N ASP A 82 -3.69 16.55 -15.90
CA ASP A 82 -2.65 15.78 -15.23
C ASP A 82 -3.20 14.95 -14.06
N LEU A 83 -4.12 15.51 -13.27
CA LEU A 83 -4.82 14.77 -12.22
C LEU A 83 -5.62 13.58 -12.78
N LYS A 84 -6.31 13.76 -13.91
CA LYS A 84 -7.03 12.66 -14.59
C LYS A 84 -6.08 11.64 -15.20
N GLN A 85 -4.88 12.05 -15.62
CA GLN A 85 -3.86 11.16 -16.15
C GLN A 85 -3.35 10.19 -15.08
N ILE A 86 -3.25 10.62 -13.81
CA ILE A 86 -2.95 9.74 -12.67
C ILE A 86 -3.96 8.58 -12.61
N GLY A 87 -5.26 8.88 -12.65
CA GLY A 87 -6.29 7.83 -12.65
C GLY A 87 -6.23 6.89 -13.86
N GLN A 88 -5.68 7.32 -15.00
CA GLN A 88 -5.48 6.46 -16.17
C GLN A 88 -4.27 5.54 -16.00
N THR A 89 -3.17 6.04 -15.41
CA THR A 89 -1.98 5.23 -15.17
C THR A 89 -2.22 4.12 -14.15
N GLU A 90 -3.10 4.33 -13.16
CA GLU A 90 -3.53 3.23 -12.26
C GLU A 90 -4.21 2.08 -13.01
N GLN A 91 -5.00 2.39 -14.03
CA GLN A 91 -5.61 1.36 -14.87
C GLN A 91 -4.54 0.58 -15.66
N GLU A 92 -3.48 1.26 -16.10
CA GLU A 92 -2.35 0.62 -16.78
C GLU A 92 -1.54 -0.27 -15.83
N HIS A 93 -1.32 0.15 -14.57
CA HIS A 93 -0.70 -0.66 -13.53
C HIS A 93 -1.49 -1.96 -13.28
N VAL A 94 -2.82 -1.87 -13.14
CA VAL A 94 -3.72 -3.04 -13.00
C VAL A 94 -3.53 -4.00 -14.18
N ALA A 95 -3.60 -3.50 -15.42
CA ALA A 95 -3.48 -4.33 -16.62
C ALA A 95 -2.10 -5.01 -16.72
N PHE A 96 -1.05 -4.28 -16.34
CA PHE A 96 0.31 -4.79 -16.30
C PHE A 96 0.44 -5.95 -15.29
N LEU A 97 0.00 -5.75 -14.05
CA LEU A 97 0.10 -6.77 -12.98
C LEU A 97 -0.76 -7.99 -13.26
N GLN A 98 -1.98 -7.81 -13.80
CA GLN A 98 -2.82 -8.92 -14.24
C GLN A 98 -2.10 -9.77 -15.28
N SER A 99 -1.48 -9.11 -16.26
CA SER A 99 -0.71 -9.79 -17.31
C SER A 99 0.50 -10.53 -16.74
N ALA A 100 1.25 -9.91 -15.81
CA ALA A 100 2.40 -10.52 -15.17
C ALA A 100 2.04 -11.76 -14.33
N LEU A 101 0.95 -11.67 -13.54
CA LEU A 101 0.45 -12.80 -12.75
C LEU A 101 -0.04 -13.95 -13.63
N ALA A 102 -0.80 -13.64 -14.68
CA ALA A 102 -1.29 -14.65 -15.63
C ALA A 102 -0.13 -15.38 -16.34
N GLN A 103 0.92 -14.64 -16.75
CA GLN A 103 2.13 -15.23 -17.33
C GLN A 103 2.90 -16.12 -16.35
N ALA A 104 2.87 -15.80 -15.05
CA ALA A 104 3.41 -16.64 -13.99
C ALA A 104 2.53 -17.86 -13.65
N GLY A 105 1.40 -18.05 -14.35
CA GLY A 105 0.47 -19.15 -14.10
C GLY A 105 -0.37 -18.96 -12.82
N VAL A 106 -0.46 -17.72 -12.32
CA VAL A 106 -1.24 -17.37 -11.13
C VAL A 106 -2.50 -16.63 -11.56
N GLN A 107 -3.65 -17.07 -11.06
CA GLN A 107 -4.91 -16.39 -11.31
C GLN A 107 -4.85 -14.98 -10.69
N PRO A 108 -4.99 -13.90 -11.49
CA PRO A 108 -4.98 -12.55 -10.96
C PRO A 108 -6.17 -12.30 -10.03
N VAL A 109 -5.91 -11.61 -8.92
CA VAL A 109 -6.99 -11.17 -8.02
C VAL A 109 -7.93 -10.20 -8.76
N GLN A 110 -9.22 -10.32 -8.46
CA GLN A 110 -10.27 -9.48 -9.03
C GLN A 110 -10.53 -8.26 -8.14
N PRO A 111 -11.00 -7.13 -8.70
CA PRO A 111 -11.31 -5.95 -7.91
C PRO A 111 -12.38 -6.25 -6.87
N CYS A 112 -12.26 -5.61 -5.70
CA CYS A 112 -13.25 -5.67 -4.64
C CYS A 112 -14.36 -4.62 -4.86
N GLN A 113 -15.36 -4.61 -3.99
CA GLN A 113 -16.26 -3.47 -3.82
C GLN A 113 -15.66 -2.52 -2.80
N TYR A 114 -15.63 -1.23 -3.15
CA TYR A 114 -14.97 -0.21 -2.36
C TYR A 114 -15.93 0.89 -1.91
N GLU A 115 -15.63 1.53 -0.78
CA GLU A 115 -16.31 2.73 -0.31
C GLU A 115 -15.30 3.73 0.26
N PHE A 116 -15.18 4.89 -0.37
CA PHE A 116 -14.15 5.88 -0.04
C PHE A 116 -14.64 7.03 0.85
N ASN A 117 -15.96 7.24 0.92
CA ASN A 117 -16.59 8.28 1.74
C ASN A 117 -16.06 9.73 1.54
N VAL A 118 -15.40 10.01 0.41
CA VAL A 118 -14.99 11.38 0.03
C VAL A 118 -16.21 12.25 -0.29
N THR A 119 -16.23 13.49 0.17
CA THR A 119 -17.42 14.37 0.04
C THR A 119 -17.30 15.46 -1.02
N ASP A 120 -16.08 15.86 -1.36
CA ASP A 120 -15.76 16.92 -2.32
C ASP A 120 -14.45 16.64 -3.06
N ALA A 121 -14.16 17.43 -4.09
CA ALA A 121 -12.95 17.31 -4.92
C ALA A 121 -11.65 17.49 -4.13
N LYS A 122 -11.64 18.31 -3.06
CA LYS A 122 -10.46 18.49 -2.22
C LYS A 122 -10.20 17.25 -1.38
N GLY A 123 -11.25 16.64 -0.82
CA GLY A 123 -11.21 15.37 -0.11
C GLY A 123 -10.74 14.24 -1.02
N MET A 124 -11.18 14.22 -2.27
CA MET A 124 -10.65 13.29 -3.28
C MET A 124 -9.15 13.52 -3.52
N ALA A 125 -8.72 14.73 -3.87
CA ALA A 125 -7.30 14.98 -4.11
C ALA A 125 -6.43 14.67 -2.87
N THR A 126 -6.93 14.97 -1.67
CA THR A 126 -6.25 14.67 -0.41
C THR A 126 -6.12 13.17 -0.18
N LEU A 127 -7.19 12.39 -0.35
CA LEU A 127 -7.13 10.94 -0.19
C LEU A 127 -6.28 10.27 -1.28
N GLY A 128 -6.35 10.77 -2.52
CA GLY A 128 -5.47 10.34 -3.60
C GLY A 128 -4.00 10.48 -3.22
N ALA A 129 -3.58 11.66 -2.74
CA ALA A 129 -2.20 11.89 -2.32
C ALA A 129 -1.72 10.92 -1.22
N LEU A 130 -2.64 10.45 -0.36
CA LEU A 130 -2.36 9.43 0.65
C LEU A 130 -2.24 8.04 0.03
N PHE A 131 -3.14 7.66 -0.88
CA PHE A 131 -3.07 6.38 -1.58
C PHE A 131 -1.78 6.25 -2.38
N GLU A 132 -1.39 7.25 -3.19
CA GLU A 132 -0.11 7.21 -3.92
C GLU A 132 1.09 7.01 -2.97
N ASN A 133 1.07 7.60 -1.76
CA ASN A 133 2.16 7.38 -0.80
C ASN A 133 2.14 5.96 -0.21
N VAL A 134 0.95 5.38 -0.04
CA VAL A 134 0.77 3.98 0.38
C VAL A 134 1.22 3.04 -0.74
N GLY A 135 0.92 3.35 -2.00
CA GLY A 135 1.46 2.71 -3.20
C GLY A 135 2.99 2.66 -3.17
N VAL A 136 3.63 3.82 -3.03
CA VAL A 136 5.10 3.93 -2.88
C VAL A 136 5.61 3.03 -1.74
N SER A 137 5.01 3.18 -0.57
CA SER A 137 5.43 2.46 0.65
C SER A 137 5.24 0.94 0.53
N GLY A 138 4.18 0.52 -0.16
CA GLY A 138 3.87 -0.88 -0.46
C GLY A 138 4.89 -1.50 -1.41
N TYR A 139 5.16 -0.88 -2.56
CA TYR A 139 6.16 -1.36 -3.50
C TYR A 139 7.57 -1.45 -2.89
N LEU A 140 7.99 -0.43 -2.13
CA LEU A 140 9.26 -0.48 -1.40
C LEU A 140 9.29 -1.62 -0.37
N GLY A 141 8.17 -1.87 0.32
CA GLY A 141 7.98 -2.99 1.23
C GLY A 141 8.09 -4.37 0.57
N LEU A 142 7.61 -4.48 -0.66
CA LEU A 142 7.65 -5.69 -1.49
C LEU A 142 9.03 -5.96 -2.09
N ALA A 143 9.85 -4.92 -2.34
CA ALA A 143 11.14 -5.03 -3.02
C ALA A 143 12.05 -6.12 -2.43
N LYS A 144 12.10 -6.27 -1.10
CA LYS A 144 12.90 -7.31 -0.42
C LYS A 144 12.38 -8.75 -0.61
N ARG A 145 11.10 -8.90 -0.97
CA ARG A 145 10.41 -10.18 -1.16
C ARG A 145 10.52 -10.68 -2.60
N ILE A 146 10.59 -9.77 -3.57
CA ILE A 146 10.76 -10.10 -4.99
C ILE A 146 12.17 -10.62 -5.22
N LYS A 147 12.28 -11.86 -5.75
CA LYS A 147 13.55 -12.54 -6.05
C LYS A 147 13.89 -12.56 -7.53
N ASP A 148 12.90 -12.37 -8.40
CA ASP A 148 13.13 -12.28 -9.83
C ASP A 148 13.50 -10.83 -10.21
N PRO A 149 14.70 -10.57 -10.78
CA PRO A 149 15.12 -9.24 -11.14
C PRO A 149 14.25 -8.54 -12.19
N SER A 150 13.60 -9.29 -13.08
CA SER A 150 12.69 -8.73 -14.07
C SER A 150 11.40 -8.23 -13.42
N ILE A 151 10.87 -9.00 -12.47
CA ILE A 151 9.71 -8.60 -11.67
C ILE A 151 10.08 -7.43 -10.76
N LEU A 152 11.29 -7.42 -10.18
CA LEU A 152 11.74 -6.31 -9.36
C LEU A 152 11.88 -5.02 -10.19
N THR A 153 12.43 -5.11 -11.40
CA THR A 153 12.54 -3.96 -12.31
C THR A 153 11.17 -3.42 -12.70
N ALA A 154 10.20 -4.31 -12.96
CA ALA A 154 8.83 -3.92 -13.26
C ALA A 154 8.13 -3.24 -12.07
N ALA A 155 8.22 -3.82 -10.87
CA ALA A 155 7.73 -3.18 -9.65
C ALA A 155 8.42 -1.83 -9.40
N ALA A 156 9.72 -1.72 -9.70
CA ALA A 156 10.47 -0.49 -9.61
C ALA A 156 10.06 0.56 -10.65
N SER A 157 9.57 0.17 -11.84
CA SER A 157 9.00 1.15 -12.77
C SER A 157 7.68 1.72 -12.25
N ILE A 158 6.84 0.90 -11.60
CA ILE A 158 5.58 1.37 -11.02
C ILE A 158 5.83 2.34 -9.88
N VAL A 159 6.68 1.98 -8.90
CA VAL A 159 6.96 2.86 -7.75
C VAL A 159 7.47 4.24 -8.15
N THR A 160 8.19 4.37 -9.27
CA THR A 160 8.65 5.69 -9.74
C THR A 160 7.51 6.57 -10.26
N ILE A 161 6.44 5.96 -10.77
CA ILE A 161 5.24 6.64 -11.24
C ILE A 161 4.36 7.01 -10.04
N GLU A 162 4.14 6.09 -9.09
CA GLU A 162 3.49 6.36 -7.79
C GLU A 162 4.10 7.59 -7.09
N SER A 163 5.44 7.67 -7.00
CA SER A 163 6.12 8.81 -6.39
C SER A 163 5.85 10.13 -7.12
N ARG A 164 5.68 10.10 -8.45
CA ARG A 164 5.35 11.29 -9.26
C ARG A 164 3.90 11.67 -9.10
N HIS A 165 2.97 10.72 -9.06
CA HIS A 165 1.57 10.97 -8.74
C HIS A 165 1.44 11.66 -7.39
N GLN A 166 2.10 11.11 -6.37
CA GLN A 166 2.13 11.65 -5.02
C GLN A 166 2.67 13.08 -5.00
N SER A 167 3.81 13.33 -5.65
CA SER A 167 4.41 14.67 -5.75
C SER A 167 3.48 15.66 -6.47
N SER A 168 2.86 15.23 -7.58
CA SER A 168 1.91 16.05 -8.35
C SER A 168 0.70 16.44 -7.51
N LEU A 169 0.05 15.47 -6.86
CA LEU A 169 -1.11 15.74 -5.99
C LEU A 169 -0.77 16.67 -4.84
N ARG A 170 0.42 16.53 -4.24
CA ARG A 170 0.89 17.47 -3.21
C ARG A 170 1.01 18.89 -3.74
N VAL A 171 1.57 19.08 -4.93
CA VAL A 171 1.64 20.40 -5.57
C VAL A 171 0.25 20.96 -5.84
N LEU A 172 -0.67 20.14 -6.37
CA LEU A 172 -2.06 20.54 -6.62
C LEU A 172 -2.79 20.96 -5.33
N LEU A 173 -2.42 20.37 -4.20
CA LEU A 173 -2.94 20.69 -2.87
C LEU A 173 -2.19 21.85 -2.18
N GLY A 174 -1.22 22.48 -2.84
CA GLY A 174 -0.41 23.57 -2.27
C GLY A 174 0.59 23.11 -1.20
N GLN A 175 0.94 21.83 -1.19
CA GLN A 175 1.90 21.22 -0.26
C GLN A 175 3.30 21.14 -0.89
N THR A 176 4.33 20.95 -0.05
CA THR A 176 5.69 20.66 -0.52
C THR A 176 5.72 19.35 -1.29
N ALA A 177 6.10 19.40 -2.57
CA ALA A 177 6.13 18.24 -3.47
C ALA A 177 6.94 17.06 -2.91
N VAL A 178 8.17 17.35 -2.44
CA VAL A 178 9.10 16.35 -1.90
C VAL A 178 9.49 16.77 -0.49
N PRO A 179 8.75 16.33 0.55
CA PRO A 179 8.95 16.80 1.93
C PRO A 179 10.15 16.16 2.63
N GLN A 180 10.68 15.05 2.12
CA GLN A 180 11.80 14.31 2.70
C GLN A 180 12.63 13.60 1.62
N ALA A 181 13.86 13.20 1.97
CA ALA A 181 14.81 12.62 1.02
C ALA A 181 14.55 11.14 0.67
N PHE A 182 13.77 10.43 1.49
CA PHE A 182 13.46 9.02 1.31
C PHE A 182 11.99 8.77 1.64
N ASP A 183 11.41 7.72 1.05
CA ASP A 183 10.10 7.19 1.42
C ASP A 183 10.21 5.99 2.37
N ALA A 184 9.13 5.69 3.09
CA ALA A 184 9.11 4.67 4.12
C ALA A 184 8.55 3.33 3.62
N PRO A 185 9.32 2.23 3.58
CA PRO A 185 8.75 0.93 3.23
C PRO A 185 7.81 0.42 4.33
N LEU A 186 6.63 -0.08 3.95
CA LEU A 186 5.67 -0.70 4.88
C LEU A 186 5.59 -2.22 4.71
N SER A 187 5.17 -2.93 5.76
CA SER A 187 4.83 -4.35 5.62
C SER A 187 3.51 -4.51 4.87
N LEU A 188 3.31 -5.68 4.25
CA LEU A 188 2.04 -6.02 3.61
C LEU A 188 0.85 -5.87 4.58
N LYS A 189 1.04 -6.24 5.85
CA LYS A 189 0.01 -6.14 6.87
C LYS A 189 -0.30 -4.68 7.20
N SER A 190 0.71 -3.81 7.27
CA SER A 190 0.50 -2.37 7.46
C SER A 190 -0.23 -1.73 6.29
N VAL A 191 0.18 -2.02 5.05
CA VAL A 191 -0.51 -1.54 3.84
C VAL A 191 -1.95 -2.01 3.80
N PHE A 192 -2.18 -3.31 4.06
CA PHE A 192 -3.54 -3.85 4.09
C PHE A 192 -4.38 -3.24 5.21
N SER A 193 -3.79 -2.91 6.36
CA SER A 193 -4.51 -2.27 7.46
C SER A 193 -4.99 -0.85 7.10
N ILE A 194 -4.25 -0.15 6.24
CA ILE A 194 -4.68 1.15 5.68
C ILE A 194 -5.79 0.97 4.64
N ALA A 195 -5.68 -0.05 3.79
CA ALA A 195 -6.65 -0.31 2.71
C ALA A 195 -7.98 -0.92 3.22
N ALA A 196 -7.93 -1.75 4.25
CA ALA A 196 -9.07 -2.55 4.72
C ALA A 196 -10.34 -1.74 5.01
N PRO A 197 -10.30 -0.54 5.62
CA PRO A 197 -11.51 0.28 5.84
C PRO A 197 -12.26 0.66 4.56
N PHE A 198 -11.59 0.69 3.41
CA PHE A 198 -12.17 1.05 2.13
C PHE A 198 -12.74 -0.16 1.37
N ILE A 199 -12.52 -1.39 1.85
CA ILE A 199 -12.93 -2.63 1.20
C ILE A 199 -14.22 -3.16 1.85
N LYS A 200 -15.32 -3.18 1.10
CA LYS A 200 -16.62 -3.71 1.57
C LYS A 200 -16.71 -5.22 1.43
N SER A 201 -16.35 -5.75 0.27
CA SER A 201 -16.37 -7.18 -0.02
C SER A 201 -15.48 -7.47 -1.21
N CYS A 202 -14.92 -8.67 -1.29
CA CYS A 202 -14.10 -9.11 -2.42
C CYS A 202 -14.69 -10.39 -3.02
N PRO A 203 -14.54 -10.60 -4.34
CA PRO A 203 -14.83 -11.89 -4.95
C PRO A 203 -14.03 -13.02 -4.28
N GLN A 204 -14.59 -14.22 -4.29
CA GLN A 204 -13.93 -15.39 -3.70
C GLN A 204 -12.54 -15.60 -4.33
N GLY A 205 -11.52 -15.74 -3.49
CA GLY A 205 -10.13 -15.89 -3.92
C GLY A 205 -9.37 -14.59 -4.18
N SER A 206 -10.03 -13.43 -4.11
CA SER A 206 -9.39 -12.11 -4.28
C SER A 206 -9.03 -11.43 -2.96
N ASN A 207 -9.56 -11.91 -1.83
CA ASN A 207 -9.23 -11.32 -0.53
C ASN A 207 -7.79 -11.69 -0.13
N LEU A 208 -7.03 -10.71 0.37
CA LEU A 208 -5.71 -10.97 0.91
C LEU A 208 -5.85 -11.83 2.16
N ALA A 209 -5.07 -12.92 2.25
CA ALA A 209 -5.02 -13.79 3.42
C ALA A 209 -4.21 -13.15 4.57
N VAL A 210 -4.50 -11.89 4.86
CA VAL A 210 -3.83 -11.05 5.86
C VAL A 210 -4.91 -10.43 6.72
N THR A 211 -4.77 -10.53 8.04
CA THR A 211 -5.66 -9.84 8.97
C THR A 211 -5.10 -8.46 9.23
N ALA A 212 -5.91 -7.41 9.00
CA ALA A 212 -5.54 -6.05 9.35
C ALA A 212 -5.24 -5.94 10.85
N PHE A 213 -4.31 -5.06 11.21
CA PHE A 213 -4.16 -4.62 12.59
C PHE A 213 -5.42 -3.86 13.04
N PRO A 214 -5.69 -3.81 14.36
CA PRO A 214 -6.72 -2.94 14.90
C PRO A 214 -6.52 -1.50 14.42
N ALA A 215 -7.59 -0.88 13.91
CA ALA A 215 -7.55 0.50 13.45
C ALA A 215 -7.33 1.47 14.61
N LEU A 216 -6.62 2.56 14.32
CA LEU A 216 -6.48 3.69 15.24
C LEU A 216 -7.51 4.76 14.89
N THR A 217 -7.98 5.47 15.92
CA THR A 217 -8.86 6.63 15.78
C THR A 217 -8.30 7.80 16.58
N MET A 218 -8.38 9.01 16.02
CA MET A 218 -8.00 10.23 16.75
C MET A 218 -8.94 10.43 17.94
N GLU A 219 -8.38 10.74 19.10
CA GLU A 219 -9.20 11.08 20.27
C GLU A 219 -9.77 12.50 20.17
N ALA A 220 -10.95 12.71 20.74
CA ALA A 220 -11.61 14.00 20.77
C ALA A 220 -10.71 15.09 21.38
N GLY A 221 -10.64 16.24 20.70
CA GLY A 221 -9.78 17.36 21.11
C GLY A 221 -8.34 17.30 20.59
N SER A 222 -7.94 16.22 19.92
CA SER A 222 -6.71 16.21 19.11
C SER A 222 -6.93 17.04 17.84
N ALA A 223 -5.87 17.67 17.33
CA ALA A 223 -5.94 18.22 15.97
C ALA A 223 -6.15 17.08 14.95
N GLU A 224 -6.57 17.43 13.74
CA GLU A 224 -6.79 16.46 12.67
C GLU A 224 -5.47 15.80 12.24
N ALA A 225 -5.52 14.53 11.86
CA ALA A 225 -4.34 13.77 11.40
C ALA A 225 -3.64 14.45 10.20
N SER A 226 -4.40 15.19 9.39
CA SER A 226 -3.91 15.95 8.23
C SER A 226 -3.27 17.30 8.56
N ALA A 227 -3.28 17.70 9.84
CA ALA A 227 -2.78 19.00 10.31
C ALA A 227 -1.85 18.87 11.53
N MET A 228 -1.31 17.67 11.75
CA MET A 228 -0.36 17.41 12.83
C MET A 228 0.95 18.16 12.60
N LYS A 229 1.68 18.45 13.69
CA LYS A 229 2.99 19.11 13.64
C LYS A 229 4.03 18.36 14.45
N VAL A 230 5.26 18.34 13.96
CA VAL A 230 6.41 17.85 14.72
C VAL A 230 6.48 18.54 16.10
N GLY A 231 6.73 17.75 17.15
CA GLY A 231 6.77 18.20 18.54
C GLY A 231 5.42 18.33 19.24
N SER A 232 4.29 18.28 18.51
CA SER A 232 2.95 18.24 19.10
C SER A 232 2.63 16.86 19.71
N THR A 233 1.58 16.79 20.53
CA THR A 233 1.09 15.54 21.11
C THR A 233 -0.07 15.01 20.29
N VAL A 234 0.02 13.74 19.87
CA VAL A 234 -1.05 13.00 19.21
C VAL A 234 -1.67 12.02 20.21
N ARG A 235 -3.01 12.00 20.29
CA ARG A 235 -3.76 11.07 21.13
C ARG A 235 -4.65 10.20 20.26
N VAL A 236 -4.49 8.89 20.41
CA VAL A 236 -5.20 7.89 19.60
C VAL A 236 -5.73 6.77 20.49
N ALA A 237 -6.87 6.24 20.09
CA ALA A 237 -7.44 5.01 20.63
C ALA A 237 -7.35 3.88 19.59
N ALA A 238 -7.33 2.62 20.05
CA ALA A 238 -7.36 1.44 19.18
C ALA A 238 -8.70 0.70 19.29
N ALA A 239 -9.25 0.24 18.16
CA ALA A 239 -10.58 -0.35 18.09
C ALA A 239 -10.82 -1.57 19.01
N SER A 240 -9.78 -2.36 19.31
CA SER A 240 -9.86 -3.53 20.20
C SER A 240 -9.05 -3.38 21.49
N GLY A 241 -8.75 -2.15 21.91
CA GLY A 241 -7.91 -1.84 23.07
C GLY A 241 -6.41 -1.98 22.77
N ALA A 242 -5.62 -1.03 23.26
CA ALA A 242 -4.16 -0.99 23.07
C ALA A 242 -3.40 -1.46 24.32
N SER A 243 -3.93 -2.46 25.05
CA SER A 243 -3.42 -2.81 26.39
C SER A 243 -1.95 -3.27 26.42
N ALA A 244 -1.44 -3.80 25.30
CA ALA A 244 -0.05 -4.18 25.14
C ALA A 244 0.84 -3.06 24.57
N ALA A 245 0.28 -1.92 24.17
CA ALA A 245 1.03 -0.82 23.59
C ALA A 245 1.75 -0.02 24.68
N THR A 246 3.05 0.20 24.46
CA THR A 246 3.93 0.95 25.35
C THR A 246 4.61 2.12 24.62
N HIS A 247 4.57 2.11 23.28
CA HIS A 247 5.21 3.12 22.43
C HIS A 247 4.31 3.51 21.26
N CYS A 248 4.47 4.75 20.79
CA CYS A 248 4.13 5.11 19.43
C CYS A 248 5.34 4.90 18.53
N ALA A 249 5.07 4.37 17.35
CA ALA A 249 6.05 4.11 16.31
C ALA A 249 5.71 5.01 15.11
N PHE A 250 6.59 5.97 14.81
CA PHE A 250 6.45 6.90 13.70
C PHE A 250 7.37 6.46 12.57
N THR A 251 6.81 5.76 11.59
CA THR A 251 7.55 5.27 10.42
C THR A 251 7.52 6.36 9.33
N SER A 252 8.70 6.85 8.93
CA SER A 252 8.89 7.91 7.93
C SER A 252 10.24 7.73 7.25
N GLY A 253 10.38 8.11 5.99
CA GLY A 253 11.58 7.77 5.23
C GLY A 253 12.84 8.51 5.69
N GLY A 254 12.71 9.71 6.28
CA GLY A 254 13.83 10.44 6.87
C GLY A 254 14.43 9.84 8.16
N VAL A 255 13.87 8.76 8.70
CA VAL A 255 14.23 8.25 10.03
C VAL A 255 15.26 7.13 9.95
N VAL A 256 16.31 7.23 10.77
CA VAL A 256 17.36 6.21 10.90
C VAL A 256 17.74 5.96 12.37
N PRO A 257 18.18 4.73 12.73
CA PRO A 257 18.16 3.51 11.93
C PRO A 257 16.73 2.95 11.75
N GLY A 258 16.54 2.05 10.78
CA GLY A 258 15.34 1.22 10.66
C GLY A 258 14.04 1.88 10.18
N GLY A 259 14.03 3.21 9.94
CA GLY A 259 12.88 3.90 9.36
C GLY A 259 11.78 4.28 10.35
N THR A 260 11.95 4.02 11.64
CA THR A 260 10.91 4.28 12.66
C THR A 260 11.48 4.93 13.91
N ALA A 261 10.86 6.04 14.32
CA ALA A 261 11.15 6.72 15.58
C ALA A 261 10.12 6.29 16.62
N PHE A 262 10.59 5.86 17.79
CA PHE A 262 9.73 5.42 18.88
C PHE A 262 9.65 6.48 19.97
N THR A 263 8.44 6.80 20.44
CA THR A 263 8.23 7.63 21.63
C THR A 263 7.34 6.90 22.63
N PRO A 264 7.48 7.16 23.95
CA PRO A 264 6.63 6.52 24.96
C PRO A 264 5.14 6.81 24.70
N PHE A 265 4.29 5.80 24.93
CA PHE A 265 2.83 5.91 24.82
C PHE A 265 2.17 5.57 26.15
N THR A 266 1.22 6.41 26.55
CA THR A 266 0.15 6.01 27.47
C THR A 266 -1.18 6.46 26.89
N ALA A 267 -2.26 5.70 27.11
CA ALA A 267 -3.58 6.09 26.63
C ALA A 267 -4.04 7.46 27.20
N ALA A 268 -3.58 7.81 28.41
CA ALA A 268 -3.95 9.08 29.05
C ALA A 268 -3.19 10.29 28.49
N GLU A 269 -1.97 10.11 27.99
CA GLU A 269 -1.10 11.22 27.56
C GLU A 269 -0.96 11.30 26.03
N GLY A 270 -1.14 10.18 25.33
CA GLY A 270 -0.79 10.05 23.91
C GLY A 270 0.71 9.90 23.72
N CYS A 271 1.22 10.47 22.63
CA CYS A 271 2.63 10.47 22.28
C CYS A 271 3.05 11.80 21.68
N GLN A 272 4.30 12.20 21.94
CA GLN A 272 4.89 13.31 21.21
C GLN A 272 5.33 12.85 19.82
N ILE A 273 5.02 13.66 18.80
CA ILE A 273 5.54 13.47 17.44
C ILE A 273 7.03 13.83 17.44
N PRO A 274 7.93 12.89 17.11
CA PRO A 274 9.37 13.10 17.22
C PRO A 274 9.89 14.10 16.19
N GLN A 275 11.10 14.61 16.40
CA GLN A 275 11.83 15.35 15.37
C GLN A 275 12.29 14.40 14.25
N GLY A 276 12.50 14.93 13.03
CA GLY A 276 13.06 14.17 11.91
C GLY A 276 12.07 13.36 11.08
N VAL A 277 10.77 13.39 11.41
CA VAL A 277 9.68 12.93 10.53
C VAL A 277 9.13 14.11 9.72
N ALA A 278 8.64 13.86 8.51
CA ALA A 278 8.11 14.89 7.62
C ALA A 278 7.19 14.29 6.55
N GLY A 279 6.26 15.10 6.02
CA GLY A 279 5.37 14.66 4.96
C GLY A 279 4.41 13.59 5.45
N VAL A 280 4.31 12.49 4.70
CA VAL A 280 3.49 11.34 5.14
C VAL A 280 4.28 10.53 6.17
N THR A 281 3.72 10.40 7.37
CA THR A 281 4.28 9.61 8.47
C THR A 281 3.23 8.63 8.97
N TYR A 282 3.63 7.37 9.15
CA TYR A 282 2.76 6.29 9.60
C TYR A 282 2.89 6.11 11.11
N LEU A 283 1.82 6.45 11.85
CA LEU A 283 1.73 6.24 13.29
C LEU A 283 1.15 4.86 13.58
N SER A 284 1.91 4.01 14.27
CA SER A 284 1.43 2.75 14.86
C SER A 284 1.61 2.76 16.36
N LEU A 285 0.82 1.93 17.07
CA LEU A 285 1.10 1.59 18.47
C LEU A 285 1.92 0.31 18.52
N ALA A 286 2.97 0.29 19.35
CA ALA A 286 3.91 -0.83 19.44
C ALA A 286 4.11 -1.29 20.89
N SER A 287 4.42 -2.57 21.07
CA SER A 287 4.67 -3.20 22.37
C SER A 287 6.12 -3.06 22.84
N SER A 288 7.03 -2.63 21.96
CA SER A 288 8.44 -2.39 22.26
C SER A 288 9.05 -1.35 21.31
N ALA A 289 10.24 -0.86 21.65
CA ALA A 289 11.04 0.07 20.85
C ALA A 289 12.44 -0.50 20.59
N PRO A 290 12.62 -1.31 19.53
CA PRO A 290 13.91 -1.89 19.18
C PRO A 290 14.96 -0.80 18.86
N VAL A 291 16.18 -0.97 19.36
CA VAL A 291 17.29 -0.01 19.15
C VAL A 291 17.72 0.12 17.69
N ASN A 292 17.40 -0.88 16.85
CA ASN A 292 17.66 -0.81 15.41
C ASN A 292 16.59 -0.01 14.65
N GLY A 293 15.58 0.54 15.35
CA GLY A 293 14.51 1.35 14.81
C GLY A 293 13.58 0.62 13.84
N ALA A 294 13.58 -0.72 13.86
CA ALA A 294 12.73 -1.52 12.98
C ALA A 294 11.38 -1.82 13.64
N LEU A 295 10.29 -1.38 13.02
CA LEU A 295 8.94 -1.82 13.37
C LEU A 295 8.62 -3.13 12.62
N THR A 296 8.23 -4.17 13.35
CA THR A 296 7.84 -5.48 12.78
C THR A 296 6.38 -5.80 13.09
N ASP A 297 5.79 -6.70 12.31
CA ASP A 297 4.39 -7.10 12.52
C ASP A 297 4.13 -7.72 13.91
N ASP A 298 5.15 -8.33 14.52
CA ASP A 298 5.06 -8.99 15.83
C ASP A 298 4.97 -7.99 17.00
N ILE A 299 5.53 -6.79 16.82
CA ILE A 299 5.52 -5.76 17.86
C ILE A 299 4.48 -4.67 17.60
N THR A 300 3.89 -4.63 16.40
CA THR A 300 2.79 -3.72 16.07
C THR A 300 1.49 -4.19 16.74
N VAL A 301 0.94 -3.34 17.60
CA VAL A 301 -0.29 -3.57 18.36
C VAL A 301 -1.51 -3.05 17.59
N ALA A 302 -1.41 -1.87 16.97
CA ALA A 302 -2.49 -1.22 16.22
C ALA A 302 -1.95 -0.21 15.19
N GLY A 303 -2.77 0.12 14.19
CA GLY A 303 -2.44 1.04 13.10
C GLY A 303 -1.95 0.33 11.82
N PRO A 304 -1.17 0.99 10.96
CA PRO A 304 -0.82 2.40 11.04
C PRO A 304 -2.03 3.32 10.75
N MET A 305 -2.00 4.51 11.34
CA MET A 305 -2.74 5.69 10.90
C MET A 305 -1.79 6.61 10.14
N ILE A 306 -2.28 7.25 9.09
CA ILE A 306 -1.48 8.22 8.33
C ILE A 306 -1.61 9.60 8.97
N LEU A 307 -0.46 10.21 9.28
CA LEU A 307 -0.33 11.60 9.66
C LEU A 307 0.29 12.39 8.50
N ALA A 308 -0.24 13.57 8.21
CA ALA A 308 0.40 14.53 7.31
C ALA A 308 1.10 15.62 8.16
N LEU A 309 2.42 15.71 8.03
CA LEU A 309 3.33 16.59 8.78
C LEU A 309 4.05 17.60 7.89
#